data_AF-A0A167VS83-F1
#
_entry.id   AF-A0A167VS83-F1
#
_cell.length_a   1.000
_cell.length_b   1.000
_cell.length_c   1.000
_cell.angle_alpha   90.00
_cell.angle_beta   90.00
_cell.angle_gamma   90.00
#
_symmetry.space_group_name_H-M   'P 1'
#
loop_
_entity.id
_entity.type
_entity.pdbx_description
1 polymer ?
#
loop_
_entity_poly.entity_id
_entity_poly.type
_entity_poly.pdbx_seq_one_letter_code
_entity_poly.pdbx_strand_id
1 'polypeptide(L)'
;MEIVRLLVDAGADPTYTSWSQSPFDLALETGNEPFVNYVFERYVFDTELILDMVVKIDGRHKRLASLLLKKIDLDHTINFGPDARSKLLCFAVAGGLEDLLERLLSTRTSVLSNWNCDHGHRNIMALAVASGNIRMIELLLYHGESLYHAVTYPAILIESDIYGGWDPNDCPSSMILALDRGHDDVVKYIINKGFDVVFASQHGKDLFNRALYLGKVEILQMLFETSGPSIEDISFSDDGLSIQLAVLGGEAVFRLLLQRGVELQPDRIGHSRVFTYAAMLANAPILNMFLDAGFNPDAQAKLGSRFELDEEDRGCTLLCLAAQAKDRDAAQAAVNLLLERGARLDQPVSFHNYTPLLFTVSGVARNIVRDTEYSIKKIAKSDTGEEQYELLCRFNVTDRGRSSLLQRKFRVCLGRGFVEK
;
A
#
# COMPACT_ATOMS: atom_id res chain seq x y z
N MET A 1 -3.87 -18.08 -33.70
CA MET A 1 -2.80 -18.76 -34.46
C MET A 1 -3.02 -18.75 -35.96
N GLU A 2 -4.22 -19.05 -36.49
CA GLU A 2 -4.46 -19.08 -37.95
C GLU A 2 -4.10 -17.77 -38.66
N ILE A 3 -4.55 -16.63 -38.12
CA ILE A 3 -4.22 -15.29 -38.67
C ILE A 3 -2.72 -15.01 -38.59
N VAL A 4 -2.07 -15.39 -37.49
CA VAL A 4 -0.63 -15.18 -37.29
C VAL A 4 0.19 -15.96 -38.32
N ARG A 5 -0.20 -17.21 -38.61
CA ARG A 5 0.45 -18.02 -39.65
C ARG A 5 0.34 -17.37 -41.02
N LEU A 6 -0.87 -16.95 -41.40
CA LEU A 6 -1.12 -16.26 -42.68
C LEU A 6 -0.26 -15.01 -42.84
N LEU A 7 -0.13 -14.19 -41.78
CA LEU A 7 0.66 -12.97 -41.84
C LEU A 7 2.15 -13.24 -41.99
N VAL A 8 2.71 -14.18 -41.21
CA VAL A 8 4.13 -14.53 -41.29
C VAL A 8 4.46 -15.24 -42.61
N ASP A 9 3.59 -16.15 -43.08
CA ASP A 9 3.75 -16.82 -44.37
C ASP A 9 3.63 -15.85 -45.56
N ALA A 10 2.93 -14.72 -45.38
CA ALA A 10 2.88 -13.61 -46.35
C ALA A 10 4.11 -12.68 -46.29
N GLY A 11 5.09 -12.95 -45.42
CA GLY A 11 6.35 -12.21 -45.33
C GLY A 11 6.43 -11.17 -44.20
N ALA A 12 5.47 -11.15 -43.26
CA ALA A 12 5.61 -10.34 -42.05
C ALA A 12 6.73 -10.88 -41.15
N ASP A 13 7.67 -10.02 -40.76
CA ASP A 13 8.75 -10.38 -39.84
C ASP A 13 8.24 -10.35 -38.39
N PRO A 14 8.15 -11.50 -37.69
CA PRO A 14 7.66 -11.57 -36.32
C PRO A 14 8.64 -10.99 -35.29
N THR A 15 9.91 -10.78 -35.68
CA THR A 15 10.98 -10.27 -34.81
C THR A 15 11.22 -8.77 -34.97
N TYR A 16 10.56 -8.13 -35.94
CA TYR A 16 10.70 -6.69 -36.19
C TYR A 16 10.18 -5.88 -35.00
N THR A 17 11.03 -5.00 -34.47
CA THR A 17 10.71 -4.11 -33.35
C THR A 17 10.17 -2.77 -33.85
N SER A 18 9.02 -2.36 -33.33
CA SER A 18 8.50 -1.00 -33.52
C SER A 18 8.30 -0.36 -32.15
N TRP A 19 8.93 0.79 -31.91
CA TRP A 19 8.77 1.65 -30.73
C TRP A 19 9.20 1.10 -29.36
N SER A 20 9.48 -0.20 -29.22
CA SER A 20 10.31 -0.83 -28.15
C SER A 20 10.13 -2.36 -28.07
N GLN A 21 9.11 -2.93 -28.71
CA GLN A 21 8.72 -4.33 -28.53
C GLN A 21 8.35 -4.98 -29.87
N SER A 22 8.80 -6.22 -30.12
CA SER A 22 8.39 -7.01 -31.29
C SER A 22 7.14 -7.86 -30.97
N PRO A 23 6.38 -8.30 -32.00
CA PRO A 23 5.32 -9.28 -31.80
C PRO A 23 5.80 -10.55 -31.09
N PHE A 24 7.05 -10.94 -31.33
CA PHE A 24 7.68 -12.08 -30.67
C PHE A 24 8.03 -11.81 -29.20
N ASP A 25 8.53 -10.62 -28.84
CA ASP A 25 8.76 -10.25 -27.44
C ASP A 25 7.46 -10.28 -26.63
N LEU A 26 6.37 -9.74 -27.19
CA LEU A 26 5.05 -9.81 -26.57
C LEU A 26 4.57 -11.26 -26.39
N ALA A 27 4.91 -12.15 -27.32
CA ALA A 27 4.58 -13.56 -27.23
C ALA A 27 5.31 -14.28 -26.09
N LEU A 28 6.56 -13.88 -25.83
CA LEU A 28 7.37 -14.37 -24.71
C LEU A 28 6.79 -13.90 -23.38
N GLU A 29 6.44 -12.62 -23.27
CA GLU A 29 5.83 -12.03 -22.07
C GLU A 29 4.45 -12.63 -21.76
N THR A 30 3.63 -12.85 -22.78
CA THR A 30 2.26 -13.39 -22.63
C THR A 30 2.19 -14.92 -22.59
N GLY A 31 3.33 -15.61 -22.73
CA GLY A 31 3.38 -17.07 -22.66
C GLY A 31 2.71 -17.78 -23.83
N ASN A 32 2.70 -17.17 -25.02
CA ASN A 32 2.05 -17.73 -26.21
C ASN A 32 2.90 -18.84 -26.85
N GLU A 33 2.94 -20.02 -26.21
CA GLU A 33 3.74 -21.17 -26.65
C GLU A 33 3.56 -21.55 -28.13
N PRO A 34 2.33 -21.59 -28.69
CA PRO A 34 2.13 -21.95 -30.10
C PRO A 34 2.80 -21.00 -31.07
N PHE A 35 2.79 -19.69 -30.78
CA PHE A 35 3.44 -18.71 -31.64
C PHE A 35 4.96 -18.73 -31.47
N VAL A 36 5.45 -18.87 -30.24
CA VAL A 36 6.90 -18.99 -29.99
C VAL A 36 7.47 -20.21 -30.70
N ASN A 37 6.85 -21.38 -30.56
CA ASN A 37 7.30 -22.59 -31.26
C ASN A 37 7.31 -22.41 -32.79
N TYR A 38 6.28 -21.76 -33.34
CA TYR A 38 6.18 -21.48 -34.77
C TYR A 38 7.32 -20.60 -35.30
N VAL A 39 7.79 -19.63 -34.51
CA VAL A 39 8.96 -18.81 -34.84
C VAL A 39 10.24 -19.65 -34.75
N PHE A 40 10.40 -20.47 -33.71
CA PHE A 40 11.56 -21.37 -33.57
C PHE A 40 11.66 -22.46 -34.66
N GLU A 41 10.58 -22.78 -35.37
CA GLU A 41 10.60 -23.66 -36.54
C GLU A 41 11.18 -22.99 -37.80
N ARG A 42 11.18 -21.65 -37.85
CA ARG A 42 11.57 -20.86 -39.03
C ARG A 42 12.87 -20.08 -38.86
N TYR A 43 13.22 -19.75 -37.62
CA TYR A 43 14.38 -18.92 -37.28
C TYR A 43 15.35 -19.70 -36.40
N VAL A 44 16.64 -19.47 -36.63
CA VAL A 44 17.72 -20.00 -35.78
C VAL A 44 18.17 -18.88 -34.85
N PHE A 45 18.14 -19.15 -33.55
CA PHE A 45 18.58 -18.23 -32.52
C PHE A 45 19.83 -18.82 -31.84
N ASP A 46 20.81 -17.97 -31.53
CA ASP A 46 21.98 -18.39 -30.76
C ASP A 46 21.66 -18.52 -29.27
N THR A 47 22.60 -19.09 -28.52
CA THR A 47 22.43 -19.33 -27.09
C THR A 47 22.20 -18.03 -26.31
N GLU A 48 22.96 -16.97 -26.57
CA GLU A 48 22.83 -15.70 -25.83
C GLU A 48 21.46 -15.07 -26.03
N LEU A 49 20.94 -15.10 -27.25
CA LEU A 49 19.63 -14.56 -27.56
C LEU A 49 18.51 -15.41 -26.94
N ILE A 50 18.63 -16.74 -26.93
CA ILE A 50 17.67 -17.60 -26.22
C ILE A 50 17.70 -17.31 -24.71
N LEU A 51 18.86 -17.03 -24.12
CA LEU A 51 18.96 -16.66 -22.71
C LEU A 51 18.30 -15.30 -22.44
N ASP A 52 18.51 -14.30 -23.31
CA ASP A 52 17.83 -13.00 -23.21
C ASP A 52 16.30 -13.15 -23.29
N MET A 53 15.82 -13.99 -24.22
CA MET A 53 14.40 -14.33 -24.33
C MET A 53 13.87 -14.98 -23.05
N VAL A 54 14.61 -15.92 -22.47
CA VAL A 54 14.20 -16.63 -21.25
C VAL A 54 14.03 -15.66 -20.09
N VAL A 55 14.91 -14.68 -19.93
CA VAL A 55 14.80 -13.69 -18.83
C VAL A 55 13.58 -12.76 -18.99
N LYS A 56 13.11 -12.53 -20.22
CA LYS A 56 11.90 -11.74 -20.52
C LYS A 56 10.59 -12.48 -20.24
N ILE A 57 10.63 -13.80 -20.10
CA ILE A 57 9.43 -14.60 -19.85
C ILE A 57 8.94 -14.34 -18.43
N ASP A 58 7.67 -13.95 -18.30
CA ASP A 58 6.99 -13.82 -17.01
C ASP A 58 7.12 -15.14 -16.22
N GLY A 59 7.45 -15.07 -14.93
CA GLY A 59 7.57 -16.22 -14.04
C GLY A 59 6.33 -17.13 -13.99
N ARG A 60 5.16 -16.66 -14.41
CA ARG A 60 3.93 -17.45 -14.61
C ARG A 60 4.03 -18.45 -15.77
N HIS A 61 4.93 -18.22 -16.72
CA HIS A 61 5.11 -19.02 -17.93
C HIS A 61 6.34 -19.94 -17.87
N LYS A 62 6.61 -20.52 -16.68
CA LYS A 62 7.70 -21.48 -16.41
C LYS A 62 7.87 -22.58 -17.45
N ARG A 63 6.75 -23.06 -18.00
CA ARG A 63 6.73 -24.12 -19.02
C ARG A 63 7.35 -23.66 -20.34
N LEU A 64 7.00 -22.47 -20.82
CA LEU A 64 7.56 -21.89 -22.03
C LEU A 64 9.07 -21.72 -21.88
N ALA A 65 9.52 -21.15 -20.76
CA ALA A 65 10.94 -21.00 -20.51
C ALA A 65 11.68 -22.34 -20.44
N SER A 66 11.08 -23.35 -19.79
CA SER A 66 11.63 -24.70 -19.78
C SER A 66 11.76 -25.33 -21.18
N LEU A 67 10.84 -25.01 -22.10
CA LEU A 67 10.93 -25.44 -23.50
C LEU A 67 12.06 -24.74 -24.25
N LEU A 68 12.26 -23.44 -24.01
CA LEU A 68 13.38 -22.69 -24.59
C LEU A 68 14.73 -23.19 -24.07
N LEU A 69 14.84 -23.45 -22.77
CA LEU A 69 16.07 -23.98 -22.16
C LEU A 69 16.43 -25.38 -22.67
N LYS A 70 15.47 -26.19 -23.16
CA LYS A 70 15.77 -27.47 -23.83
C LYS A 70 16.40 -27.30 -25.21
N LYS A 71 16.34 -26.11 -25.81
CA LYS A 71 16.92 -25.83 -27.13
C LYS A 71 18.39 -25.42 -27.06
N ILE A 72 18.92 -25.18 -25.87
CA ILE A 72 20.34 -24.84 -25.64
C ILE A 72 21.08 -26.00 -24.97
N ASP A 73 22.37 -26.10 -25.22
CA ASP A 73 23.25 -26.97 -24.44
C ASP A 73 23.50 -26.31 -23.07
N LEU A 74 22.63 -26.62 -22.11
CA LEU A 74 22.69 -26.10 -20.76
C LEU A 74 24.03 -26.41 -20.09
N ASP A 75 24.57 -27.61 -20.25
CA ASP A 75 25.79 -28.03 -19.56
C ASP A 75 27.00 -27.25 -20.08
N HIS A 76 27.09 -27.01 -21.39
CA HIS A 76 28.11 -26.13 -21.97
C HIS A 76 27.92 -24.66 -21.53
N THR A 77 26.70 -24.15 -21.59
CA THR A 77 26.34 -22.74 -21.29
C THR A 77 26.60 -22.39 -19.83
N ILE A 78 26.21 -23.28 -18.91
CA ILE A 78 26.46 -23.15 -17.47
C ILE A 78 27.96 -23.04 -17.22
N ASN A 79 28.83 -23.67 -18.00
CA ASN A 79 30.26 -23.72 -17.71
C ASN A 79 31.09 -22.54 -18.26
N PHE A 80 30.66 -21.84 -19.31
CA PHE A 80 31.55 -21.01 -20.12
C PHE A 80 31.40 -19.48 -19.99
N GLY A 81 30.26 -18.96 -19.52
CA GLY A 81 30.01 -17.51 -19.45
C GLY A 81 29.53 -17.02 -18.07
N PRO A 82 30.23 -16.10 -17.38
CA PRO A 82 29.74 -15.52 -16.12
C PRO A 82 28.41 -14.77 -16.32
N ASP A 83 28.23 -14.08 -17.44
CA ASP A 83 27.04 -13.26 -17.74
C ASP A 83 25.81 -14.15 -18.03
N ALA A 84 25.97 -15.13 -18.93
CA ALA A 84 24.96 -16.14 -19.23
C ALA A 84 24.48 -16.90 -17.98
N ARG A 85 25.43 -17.26 -17.10
CA ARG A 85 25.11 -17.95 -15.85
C ARG A 85 24.34 -17.04 -14.89
N SER A 86 24.72 -15.76 -14.76
CA SER A 86 24.00 -14.79 -13.92
C SER A 86 22.56 -14.56 -14.39
N LYS A 87 22.33 -14.52 -15.71
CA LYS A 87 20.98 -14.45 -16.32
C LYS A 87 20.15 -15.69 -15.99
N LEU A 88 20.71 -16.88 -16.20
CA LEU A 88 20.04 -18.16 -15.87
C LEU A 88 19.70 -18.26 -14.39
N LEU A 89 20.58 -17.78 -13.52
CA LEU A 89 20.40 -17.81 -12.08
C LEU A 89 19.32 -16.82 -11.62
N CYS A 90 19.32 -15.60 -12.17
CA CYS A 90 18.25 -14.62 -11.98
C CYS A 90 16.88 -15.22 -12.33
N PHE A 91 16.81 -15.80 -13.53
CA PHE A 91 15.59 -16.38 -14.05
C PHE A 91 15.13 -17.61 -13.26
N ALA A 92 16.06 -18.48 -12.86
CA ALA A 92 15.74 -19.66 -12.05
C ALA A 92 15.08 -19.26 -10.72
N VAL A 93 15.58 -18.19 -10.08
CA VAL A 93 15.03 -17.71 -8.81
C VAL A 93 13.72 -16.94 -9.01
N ALA A 94 13.68 -15.96 -9.92
CA ALA A 94 12.48 -15.16 -10.17
C ALA A 94 11.32 -16.02 -10.70
N GLY A 95 11.63 -16.96 -11.60
CA GLY A 95 10.70 -17.92 -12.16
C GLY A 95 10.45 -19.14 -11.27
N GLY A 96 11.13 -19.28 -10.12
CA GLY A 96 10.98 -20.42 -9.22
C GLY A 96 11.17 -21.78 -9.91
N LEU A 97 12.26 -21.95 -10.65
CA LEU A 97 12.67 -23.19 -11.33
C LEU A 97 13.69 -23.95 -10.47
N GLU A 98 13.18 -24.82 -9.61
CA GLU A 98 13.97 -25.62 -8.66
C GLU A 98 15.06 -26.43 -9.33
N ASP A 99 14.71 -27.27 -10.32
CA ASP A 99 15.67 -28.15 -11.00
C ASP A 99 16.81 -27.38 -11.66
N LEU A 100 16.50 -26.20 -12.22
CA LEU A 100 17.49 -25.34 -12.86
C LEU A 100 18.40 -24.69 -11.82
N LEU A 101 17.83 -24.19 -10.72
CA LEU A 101 18.59 -23.60 -9.63
C LEU A 101 19.53 -24.63 -8.99
N GLU A 102 19.05 -25.84 -8.67
CA GLU A 102 19.87 -26.90 -8.10
C GLU A 102 21.04 -27.28 -9.03
N ARG A 103 20.76 -27.44 -10.33
CA ARG A 103 21.80 -27.68 -11.34
C ARG A 103 22.83 -26.56 -11.33
N LEU A 104 22.41 -25.30 -11.38
CA LEU A 104 23.31 -24.14 -11.38
C LEU A 104 24.19 -24.09 -10.13
N LEU A 105 23.61 -24.30 -8.95
CA LEU A 105 24.32 -24.25 -7.67
C LEU A 105 25.26 -25.45 -7.45
N SER A 106 24.93 -26.62 -8.02
CA SER A 106 25.76 -27.83 -7.91
C SER A 106 27.07 -27.76 -8.71
N THR A 107 27.12 -26.94 -9.77
CA THR A 107 28.29 -26.89 -10.67
C THR A 107 29.46 -26.08 -10.12
N ARG A 108 29.24 -25.04 -9.31
CA ARG A 108 30.30 -24.25 -8.63
C ARG A 108 29.78 -23.57 -7.37
N THR A 109 30.49 -23.74 -6.26
CA THR A 109 30.15 -23.16 -4.94
C THR A 109 30.38 -21.65 -4.83
N SER A 110 31.21 -21.05 -5.69
CA SER A 110 31.54 -19.61 -5.63
C SER A 110 30.62 -18.72 -6.49
N VAL A 111 29.50 -19.24 -7.00
CA VAL A 111 28.62 -18.51 -7.94
C VAL A 111 27.90 -17.34 -7.26
N LEU A 112 27.75 -17.42 -5.94
CA LEU A 112 26.92 -16.49 -5.18
C LEU A 112 27.72 -15.31 -4.61
N SER A 113 29.05 -15.45 -4.48
CA SER A 113 29.91 -14.35 -4.04
C SER A 113 29.94 -13.25 -5.11
N ASN A 114 29.46 -12.05 -4.76
CA ASN A 114 29.38 -10.86 -5.63
C ASN A 114 28.45 -11.01 -6.85
N TRP A 115 27.37 -11.78 -6.75
CA TRP A 115 26.39 -11.87 -7.83
C TRP A 115 25.78 -10.48 -8.14
N ASN A 116 25.96 -10.05 -9.39
CA ASN A 116 25.29 -8.90 -9.96
C ASN A 116 24.83 -9.28 -11.36
N CYS A 117 23.54 -9.18 -11.65
CA CYS A 117 23.02 -9.48 -12.99
C CYS A 117 22.96 -8.21 -13.85
N ASP A 118 22.77 -8.38 -15.17
CA ASP A 118 22.65 -7.27 -16.13
C ASP A 118 21.43 -6.36 -15.85
N HIS A 119 20.46 -6.84 -15.07
CA HIS A 119 19.30 -6.07 -14.62
C HIS A 119 19.59 -5.25 -13.36
N GLY A 120 20.83 -5.26 -12.86
CA GLY A 120 21.25 -4.50 -11.68
C GLY A 120 20.94 -5.16 -10.34
N HIS A 121 20.37 -6.37 -10.31
CA HIS A 121 20.17 -7.11 -9.06
C HIS A 121 21.51 -7.46 -8.43
N ARG A 122 21.77 -6.97 -7.22
CA ARG A 122 23.03 -7.19 -6.48
C ARG A 122 22.96 -8.33 -5.47
N ASN A 123 21.79 -8.94 -5.32
CA ASN A 123 21.59 -10.01 -4.36
C ASN A 123 20.47 -10.98 -4.76
N ILE A 124 20.84 -12.25 -4.86
CA ILE A 124 19.94 -13.32 -5.28
C ILE A 124 18.93 -13.73 -4.20
N MET A 125 19.34 -13.66 -2.93
CA MET A 125 18.44 -13.92 -1.80
C MET A 125 17.35 -12.84 -1.76
N ALA A 126 17.70 -11.57 -1.93
CA ALA A 126 16.72 -10.49 -2.03
C ALA A 126 15.72 -10.69 -3.18
N LEU A 127 16.18 -11.20 -4.33
CA LEU A 127 15.32 -11.56 -5.45
C LEU A 127 14.35 -12.69 -5.08
N ALA A 128 14.85 -13.76 -4.43
CA ALA A 128 14.02 -14.88 -3.98
C ALA A 128 12.91 -14.41 -3.02
N VAL A 129 13.26 -13.56 -2.06
CA VAL A 129 12.31 -12.96 -1.10
C VAL A 129 11.26 -12.12 -1.82
N ALA A 130 11.68 -11.21 -2.69
CA ALA A 130 10.77 -10.32 -3.41
C ALA A 130 9.87 -11.04 -4.42
N SER A 131 10.29 -12.22 -4.91
CA SER A 131 9.51 -13.09 -5.80
C SER A 131 8.49 -13.98 -5.08
N GLY A 132 8.56 -14.06 -3.74
CA GLY A 132 7.63 -14.83 -2.94
C GLY A 132 7.85 -16.36 -2.95
N ASN A 133 9.02 -16.84 -3.38
CA ASN A 133 9.28 -18.28 -3.51
C ASN A 133 10.06 -18.85 -2.31
N ILE A 134 9.36 -19.36 -1.29
CA ILE A 134 9.99 -19.99 -0.09
C ILE A 134 10.96 -21.11 -0.48
N ARG A 135 10.61 -21.89 -1.50
CA ARG A 135 11.44 -22.99 -1.96
C ARG A 135 12.78 -22.54 -2.55
N MET A 136 12.80 -21.42 -3.26
CA MET A 136 14.06 -20.82 -3.74
C MET A 136 14.92 -20.36 -2.57
N ILE A 137 14.30 -19.76 -1.54
CA ILE A 137 14.99 -19.35 -0.32
C ILE A 137 15.63 -20.56 0.38
N GLU A 138 14.89 -21.66 0.53
CA GLU A 138 15.41 -22.90 1.13
C GLU A 138 16.64 -23.44 0.39
N LEU A 139 16.59 -23.47 -0.94
CA LEU A 139 17.70 -23.93 -1.77
C LEU A 139 18.93 -23.02 -1.62
N LEU A 140 18.74 -21.71 -1.64
CA LEU A 140 19.84 -20.75 -1.45
C LEU A 140 20.49 -20.92 -0.06
N LEU A 141 19.67 -21.04 1.00
CA LEU A 141 20.17 -21.27 2.36
C LEU A 141 20.91 -22.61 2.49
N TYR A 142 20.43 -23.67 1.84
CA TYR A 142 21.10 -24.98 1.82
C TYR A 142 22.49 -24.89 1.17
N HIS A 143 22.65 -24.05 0.15
CA HIS A 143 23.92 -23.79 -0.52
C HIS A 143 24.83 -22.77 0.18
N GLY A 144 24.47 -22.32 1.40
CA GLY A 144 25.30 -21.48 2.25
C GLY A 144 25.09 -19.98 2.09
N GLU A 145 24.04 -19.54 1.39
CA GLU A 145 23.69 -18.13 1.34
C GLU A 145 23.28 -17.58 2.70
N SER A 146 23.66 -16.34 2.96
CA SER A 146 23.28 -15.65 4.19
C SER A 146 21.87 -15.08 4.09
N LEU A 147 21.06 -15.38 5.12
CA LEU A 147 19.75 -14.76 5.34
C LEU A 147 19.86 -13.24 5.55
N TYR A 148 21.05 -12.71 5.90
CA TYR A 148 21.32 -11.27 6.06
C TYR A 148 20.78 -10.44 4.89
N HIS A 149 20.89 -10.97 3.68
CA HIS A 149 20.52 -10.25 2.48
C HIS A 149 19.00 -10.20 2.21
N ALA A 150 18.18 -10.86 3.03
CA ALA A 150 16.72 -10.84 2.92
C ALA A 150 16.08 -9.46 3.11
N VAL A 151 16.76 -8.49 3.75
CA VAL A 151 16.31 -7.09 3.87
C VAL A 151 17.04 -6.13 2.94
N THR A 152 17.95 -6.64 2.12
CA THR A 152 18.67 -5.79 1.18
C THR A 152 17.78 -5.47 -0.02
N TYR A 153 18.12 -4.39 -0.71
CA TYR A 153 17.45 -3.99 -1.94
C TYR A 153 17.62 -5.09 -2.99
N PRO A 154 16.54 -5.70 -3.50
CA PRO A 154 16.60 -6.42 -4.75
C PRO A 154 16.74 -5.33 -5.78
N ALA A 155 17.97 -4.98 -6.14
CA ALA A 155 18.23 -3.80 -6.94
C ALA A 155 17.73 -3.89 -8.41
N ILE A 156 16.57 -4.51 -8.69
CA ILE A 156 15.48 -4.10 -9.60
C ILE A 156 14.41 -5.22 -9.74
N LEU A 157 13.38 -5.27 -8.88
CA LEU A 157 12.11 -5.89 -9.26
C LEU A 157 11.04 -4.80 -9.37
N ILE A 158 11.24 -3.89 -10.32
CA ILE A 158 10.15 -3.09 -10.86
C ILE A 158 10.03 -3.48 -12.32
N GLU A 159 9.01 -4.28 -12.59
CA GLU A 159 8.45 -4.43 -13.94
C GLU A 159 8.25 -3.02 -14.49
N SER A 160 9.08 -2.62 -15.45
CA SER A 160 8.87 -1.50 -16.37
C SER A 160 7.90 -0.41 -15.89
N ASP A 161 8.27 0.37 -14.87
CA ASP A 161 7.57 1.64 -14.64
C ASP A 161 8.16 2.69 -15.59
N ILE A 162 7.29 3.18 -16.46
CA ILE A 162 7.53 3.80 -17.76
C ILE A 162 7.97 5.27 -17.64
N TYR A 163 8.41 5.70 -16.47
CA TYR A 163 8.72 7.10 -16.17
C TYR A 163 10.06 7.20 -15.45
N GLY A 164 11.12 7.27 -16.25
CA GLY A 164 12.51 7.39 -15.83
C GLY A 164 12.72 8.43 -14.72
N GLY A 165 13.20 7.91 -13.59
CA GLY A 165 13.53 8.65 -12.37
C GLY A 165 13.97 7.67 -11.28
N TRP A 166 14.87 6.74 -11.63
CA TRP A 166 15.30 5.67 -10.72
C TRP A 166 16.39 6.17 -9.78
N ASP A 167 16.06 6.40 -8.51
CA ASP A 167 17.04 6.50 -7.42
C ASP A 167 17.15 5.13 -6.72
N PRO A 168 18.31 4.46 -6.74
CA PRO A 168 18.51 3.22 -5.98
C PRO A 168 18.25 3.36 -4.48
N ASN A 169 18.23 4.58 -3.94
CA ASN A 169 17.86 4.86 -2.54
C ASN A 169 16.34 4.87 -2.29
N ASP A 170 15.52 4.95 -3.34
CA ASP A 170 14.04 4.89 -3.25
C ASP A 170 13.49 3.46 -3.48
N CYS A 171 14.35 2.47 -3.69
CA CYS A 171 13.90 1.09 -3.90
C CYS A 171 13.48 0.49 -2.55
N PRO A 172 12.25 -0.02 -2.39
CA PRO A 172 11.86 -0.74 -1.17
C PRO A 172 12.73 -2.00 -0.96
N SER A 173 13.00 -2.35 0.29
CA SER A 173 13.69 -3.60 0.62
C SER A 173 12.93 -4.82 0.11
N SER A 174 13.61 -5.96 -0.06
CA SER A 174 12.97 -7.17 -0.60
C SER A 174 11.83 -7.69 0.27
N MET A 175 11.93 -7.57 1.59
CA MET A 175 10.80 -7.87 2.50
C MET A 175 9.64 -6.88 2.35
N ILE A 176 9.89 -5.59 2.11
CA ILE A 176 8.83 -4.60 1.84
C ILE A 176 8.12 -4.93 0.53
N LEU A 177 8.86 -5.27 -0.52
CA LEU A 177 8.27 -5.73 -1.79
C LEU A 177 7.46 -7.01 -1.63
N ALA A 178 7.92 -7.95 -0.81
CA ALA A 178 7.17 -9.16 -0.49
C ALA A 178 5.83 -8.80 0.18
N LEU A 179 5.82 -7.86 1.15
CA LEU A 179 4.57 -7.38 1.75
C LEU A 179 3.63 -6.70 0.74
N ASP A 180 4.18 -5.86 -0.15
CA ASP A 180 3.40 -5.13 -1.16
C ASP A 180 2.76 -6.06 -2.18
N ARG A 181 3.43 -7.17 -2.50
CA ARG A 181 2.92 -8.23 -3.37
C ARG A 181 2.04 -9.24 -2.64
N GLY A 182 1.88 -9.11 -1.32
CA GLY A 182 1.06 -10.01 -0.50
C GLY A 182 1.71 -11.35 -0.18
N HIS A 183 3.03 -11.47 -0.32
CA HIS A 183 3.83 -12.64 0.07
C HIS A 183 4.11 -12.66 1.59
N ASP A 184 3.03 -12.61 2.38
CA ASP A 184 3.09 -12.57 3.84
C ASP A 184 3.72 -13.84 4.43
N ASP A 185 3.52 -14.98 3.77
CA ASP A 185 4.09 -16.28 4.11
C ASP A 185 5.62 -16.28 4.06
N VAL A 186 6.19 -15.63 3.04
CA VAL A 186 7.64 -15.49 2.88
C VAL A 186 8.24 -14.60 3.96
N VAL A 187 7.58 -13.48 4.28
CA VAL A 187 8.01 -12.59 5.37
C VAL A 187 7.96 -13.31 6.71
N LYS A 188 6.87 -14.02 7.01
CA LYS A 188 6.75 -14.85 8.22
C LYS A 188 7.83 -15.93 8.28
N TYR A 189 8.10 -16.59 7.15
CA TYR A 189 9.11 -17.63 7.05
C TYR A 189 10.51 -17.09 7.39
N ILE A 190 10.88 -15.93 6.84
CA ILE A 190 12.19 -15.30 7.09
C ILE A 190 12.35 -14.94 8.57
N ILE A 191 11.33 -14.32 9.18
CA ILE A 191 11.35 -13.97 10.61
C ILE A 191 11.50 -15.24 11.47
N ASN A 192 10.74 -16.31 11.16
CA ASN A 192 10.81 -17.59 11.87
C ASN A 192 12.16 -18.31 11.74
N LYS A 193 12.94 -18.05 10.69
CA LYS A 193 14.31 -18.56 10.55
C LYS A 193 15.31 -17.86 11.46
N GLY A 194 14.86 -16.96 12.34
CA GLY A 194 15.72 -16.21 13.24
C GLY A 194 16.41 -15.05 12.56
N PHE A 195 15.84 -14.53 11.47
CA PHE A 195 16.34 -13.31 10.87
C PHE A 195 16.14 -12.15 11.84
N ASP A 196 17.25 -11.64 12.35
CA ASP A 196 17.25 -10.46 13.21
C ASP A 196 17.10 -9.21 12.35
N VAL A 197 15.85 -8.75 12.17
CA VAL A 197 15.59 -7.46 11.55
C VAL A 197 16.16 -6.39 12.48
N VAL A 198 17.26 -5.76 12.11
CA VAL A 198 17.85 -4.69 12.92
C VAL A 198 16.95 -3.45 12.84
N PHE A 199 16.03 -3.27 13.79
CA PHE A 199 15.10 -2.11 13.83
C PHE A 199 15.75 -0.78 14.16
N ALA A 200 16.99 -0.78 14.66
CA ALA A 200 17.79 0.44 14.72
C ALA A 200 18.16 0.97 13.33
N SER A 201 18.14 0.11 12.29
CA SER A 201 18.36 0.52 10.91
C SER A 201 17.09 1.08 10.27
N GLN A 202 17.26 1.91 9.24
CA GLN A 202 16.14 2.44 8.46
C GLN A 202 15.27 1.32 7.87
N HIS A 203 15.89 0.22 7.42
CA HIS A 203 15.16 -0.91 6.84
C HIS A 203 14.18 -1.58 7.80
N GLY A 204 14.57 -1.76 9.07
CA GLY A 204 13.69 -2.36 10.06
C GLY A 204 12.51 -1.44 10.39
N LYS A 205 12.78 -0.12 10.50
CA LYS A 205 11.72 0.89 10.69
C LYS A 205 10.76 0.92 9.50
N ASP A 206 11.27 0.91 8.28
CA ASP A 206 10.46 0.92 7.06
C ASP A 206 9.61 -0.35 6.94
N LEU A 207 10.17 -1.52 7.27
CA LEU A 207 9.42 -2.78 7.28
C LEU A 207 8.27 -2.73 8.29
N PHE A 208 8.53 -2.25 9.51
CA PHE A 208 7.51 -2.08 10.54
C PHE A 208 6.40 -1.14 10.09
N ASN A 209 6.79 0.05 9.63
CA ASN A 209 5.88 1.10 9.15
C ASN A 209 5.04 0.61 7.97
N ARG A 210 5.63 -0.17 7.06
CA ARG A 210 4.88 -0.76 5.95
C ARG A 210 3.88 -1.80 6.43
N ALA A 211 4.26 -2.67 7.36
CA ALA A 211 3.37 -3.65 7.96
C ALA A 211 2.19 -2.98 8.71
N LEU A 212 2.44 -1.85 9.39
CA LEU A 212 1.39 -1.02 9.99
C LEU A 212 0.40 -0.53 8.93
N TYR A 213 0.90 0.12 7.88
CA TYR A 213 0.08 0.70 6.81
C TYR A 213 -0.77 -0.35 6.08
N LEU A 214 -0.19 -1.53 5.82
CA LEU A 214 -0.87 -2.62 5.12
C LEU A 214 -1.79 -3.46 6.01
N GLY A 215 -1.88 -3.16 7.32
CA GLY A 215 -2.76 -3.89 8.23
C GLY A 215 -2.28 -5.31 8.59
N LYS A 216 -0.97 -5.59 8.54
CA LYS A 216 -0.41 -6.95 8.65
C LYS A 216 -0.23 -7.40 10.11
N VAL A 217 -1.34 -7.67 10.80
CA VAL A 217 -1.40 -7.98 12.24
C VAL A 217 -0.44 -9.08 12.67
N GLU A 218 -0.44 -10.24 12.00
CA GLU A 218 0.41 -11.37 12.40
C GLU A 218 1.90 -11.07 12.22
N ILE A 219 2.26 -10.35 11.14
CA ILE A 219 3.65 -9.95 10.91
C ILE A 219 4.09 -8.96 11.99
N LEU A 220 3.26 -7.98 12.34
CA LEU A 220 3.56 -7.04 13.42
C LEU A 220 3.76 -7.77 14.76
N GLN A 221 2.90 -8.74 15.10
CA GLN A 221 3.04 -9.56 16.30
C GLN A 221 4.41 -10.26 16.33
N MET A 222 4.80 -10.89 15.23
CA MET A 222 6.10 -11.56 15.11
C MET A 222 7.27 -10.57 15.21
N LEU A 223 7.18 -9.42 14.53
CA LEU A 223 8.24 -8.40 14.57
C LEU A 223 8.47 -7.93 16.01
N PHE A 224 7.42 -7.66 16.77
CA PHE A 224 7.55 -7.31 18.18
C PHE A 224 8.15 -8.40 19.06
N GLU A 225 7.99 -9.68 18.72
CA GLU A 225 8.47 -10.82 19.52
C GLU A 225 9.95 -11.12 19.28
N THR A 226 10.50 -10.80 18.10
CA THR A 226 11.89 -11.12 17.75
C THR A 226 12.85 -9.95 18.01
N SER A 227 12.59 -8.79 17.41
CA SER A 227 13.56 -7.68 17.39
C SER A 227 12.91 -6.29 17.34
N GLY A 228 11.58 -6.22 17.36
CA GLY A 228 10.74 -5.06 17.02
C GLY A 228 11.13 -3.75 17.69
N PRO A 229 10.67 -2.62 17.14
CA PRO A 229 10.91 -1.32 17.77
C PRO A 229 10.41 -1.36 19.22
N SER A 230 11.16 -0.74 20.13
CA SER A 230 10.71 -0.62 21.50
C SER A 230 9.41 0.19 21.54
N ILE A 231 8.61 0.00 22.57
CA ILE A 231 7.38 0.78 22.77
C ILE A 231 7.73 2.29 22.86
N GLU A 232 8.90 2.62 23.38
CA GLU A 232 9.42 3.99 23.45
C GLU A 232 9.69 4.56 22.05
N ASP A 233 10.32 3.78 21.16
CA ASP A 233 10.57 4.21 19.77
C ASP A 233 9.27 4.53 19.01
N ILE A 234 8.20 3.80 19.32
CA ILE A 234 6.88 3.99 18.69
C ILE A 234 6.13 5.17 19.31
N SER A 235 6.13 5.28 20.65
CA SER A 235 5.27 6.20 21.39
C SER A 235 5.84 7.61 21.49
N PHE A 236 7.16 7.78 21.42
CA PHE A 236 7.81 9.08 21.53
C PHE A 236 8.04 9.80 20.20
N SER A 237 7.65 9.21 19.06
CA SER A 237 7.78 9.91 17.77
C SER A 237 6.84 11.13 17.77
N ASP A 238 7.42 12.33 17.84
CA ASP A 238 6.64 13.58 17.94
C ASP A 238 5.72 13.81 16.74
N ASP A 239 6.02 13.17 15.61
CA ASP A 239 5.22 13.18 14.39
C ASP A 239 3.97 12.28 14.47
N GLY A 240 3.91 11.33 15.41
CA GLY A 240 2.85 10.33 15.53
C GLY A 240 2.76 9.37 14.33
N LEU A 241 3.83 9.21 13.53
CA LEU A 241 3.79 8.47 12.27
C LEU A 241 3.29 7.03 12.44
N SER A 242 3.84 6.28 13.40
CA SER A 242 3.43 4.88 13.64
C SER A 242 1.95 4.76 13.99
N ILE A 243 1.44 5.67 14.81
CA ILE A 243 0.02 5.71 15.17
C ILE A 243 -0.82 6.07 13.94
N GLN A 244 -0.37 7.02 13.12
CA GLN A 244 -1.03 7.38 11.85
C GLN A 244 -1.12 6.19 10.90
N LEU A 245 -0.02 5.46 10.70
CA LEU A 245 0.03 4.29 9.82
C LEU A 245 -0.85 3.17 10.34
N ALA A 246 -0.93 2.97 11.66
CA ALA A 246 -1.85 2.02 12.27
C ALA A 246 -3.33 2.40 12.06
N VAL A 247 -3.67 3.69 12.12
CA VAL A 247 -5.03 4.16 11.79
C VAL A 247 -5.37 3.85 10.33
N LEU A 248 -4.43 4.04 9.40
CA LEU A 248 -4.59 3.71 7.99
C LEU A 248 -4.68 2.19 7.73
N GLY A 249 -3.89 1.40 8.46
CA GLY A 249 -3.92 -0.06 8.42
C GLY A 249 -5.14 -0.69 9.07
N GLY A 250 -5.91 0.10 9.81
CA GLY A 250 -7.21 -0.29 10.35
C GLY A 250 -7.21 -0.67 11.83
N GLU A 251 -8.40 -1.00 12.32
CA GLU A 251 -8.69 -1.15 13.74
C GLU A 251 -7.85 -2.24 14.43
N ALA A 252 -7.63 -3.39 13.77
CA ALA A 252 -6.92 -4.51 14.36
C ALA A 252 -5.46 -4.17 14.68
N VAL A 253 -4.77 -3.47 13.77
CA VAL A 253 -3.40 -3.01 13.98
C VAL A 253 -3.34 -1.90 15.02
N PHE A 254 -4.29 -0.97 14.99
CA PHE A 254 -4.37 0.09 15.99
C PHE A 254 -4.56 -0.47 17.40
N ARG A 255 -5.49 -1.42 17.58
CA ARG A 255 -5.68 -2.14 18.86
C ARG A 255 -4.42 -2.89 19.28
N LEU A 256 -3.72 -3.53 18.34
CA LEU A 256 -2.47 -4.23 18.63
C LEU A 256 -1.44 -3.26 19.22
N LEU A 257 -1.24 -2.07 18.63
CA LEU A 257 -0.31 -1.08 19.19
C LEU A 257 -0.68 -0.68 20.63
N LEU A 258 -1.95 -0.41 20.90
CA LEU A 258 -2.41 -0.06 22.25
C LEU A 258 -2.20 -1.21 23.24
N GLN A 259 -2.48 -2.46 22.83
CA GLN A 259 -2.24 -3.65 23.65
C GLN A 259 -0.77 -3.88 23.96
N ARG A 260 0.13 -3.43 23.08
CA ARG A 260 1.58 -3.45 23.31
C ARG A 260 2.05 -2.28 24.19
N GLY A 261 1.16 -1.44 24.70
CA GLY A 261 1.50 -0.37 25.65
C GLY A 261 1.79 0.99 25.02
N VAL A 262 1.47 1.19 23.73
CA VAL A 262 1.51 2.53 23.13
C VAL A 262 0.37 3.37 23.73
N GLU A 263 0.72 4.46 24.40
CA GLU A 263 -0.26 5.35 25.04
C GLU A 263 -0.67 6.51 24.13
N LEU A 264 -1.97 6.79 24.06
CA LEU A 264 -2.50 7.93 23.33
C LEU A 264 -2.46 9.17 24.22
N GLN A 265 -1.56 10.09 23.89
CA GLN A 265 -1.36 11.37 24.61
C GLN A 265 -2.04 12.55 23.89
N PRO A 266 -3.11 13.16 24.44
CA PRO A 266 -3.84 14.27 23.80
C PRO A 266 -3.01 15.55 23.60
N ASP A 267 -2.04 15.79 24.47
CA ASP A 267 -1.14 16.94 24.47
C ASP A 267 -0.05 16.86 23.38
N ARG A 268 0.19 15.67 22.82
CA ARG A 268 1.10 15.50 21.67
C ARG A 268 0.44 15.97 20.38
N ILE A 269 1.09 16.92 19.69
CA ILE A 269 0.62 17.48 18.42
C ILE A 269 0.45 16.38 17.36
N GLY A 270 1.40 15.44 17.24
CA GLY A 270 1.29 14.31 16.33
C GLY A 270 0.03 13.49 16.57
N HIS A 271 -0.23 13.09 17.82
CA HIS A 271 -1.40 12.27 18.16
C HIS A 271 -2.72 13.02 17.96
N SER A 272 -2.76 14.30 18.33
CA SER A 272 -3.90 15.18 18.05
C SER A 272 -4.21 15.27 16.56
N ARG A 273 -3.18 15.30 15.68
CA ARG A 273 -3.37 15.24 14.23
C ARG A 273 -3.87 13.86 13.77
N VAL A 274 -3.38 12.77 14.36
CA VAL A 274 -3.86 11.43 14.01
C VAL A 274 -5.32 11.23 14.42
N PHE A 275 -5.73 11.80 15.56
CA PHE A 275 -7.12 11.81 15.98
C PHE A 275 -8.03 12.51 14.97
N THR A 276 -7.61 13.64 14.38
CA THR A 276 -8.37 14.30 13.32
C THR A 276 -8.41 13.50 12.02
N TYR A 277 -7.35 12.76 11.67
CA TYR A 277 -7.36 11.82 10.56
C TYR A 277 -8.36 10.67 10.77
N ALA A 278 -8.47 10.11 11.99
CA ALA A 278 -9.46 9.08 12.30
C ALA A 278 -10.90 9.56 12.07
N ALA A 279 -11.18 10.85 12.33
CA ALA A 279 -12.46 11.47 12.02
C ALA A 279 -12.68 11.61 10.51
N MET A 280 -11.68 12.06 9.75
CA MET A 280 -11.78 12.15 8.29
C MET A 280 -12.07 10.80 7.62
N LEU A 281 -11.53 9.72 8.18
CA LEU A 281 -11.79 8.35 7.71
C LEU A 281 -13.12 7.78 8.23
N ALA A 282 -13.80 8.51 9.11
CA ALA A 282 -15.01 8.08 9.82
C ALA A 282 -14.89 6.69 10.49
N ASN A 283 -13.70 6.38 11.01
CA ASN A 283 -13.45 5.11 11.70
C ASN A 283 -13.92 5.22 13.16
N ALA A 284 -15.22 4.96 13.39
CA ALA A 284 -15.84 5.09 14.71
C ALA A 284 -15.15 4.25 15.82
N PRO A 285 -14.74 2.99 15.59
CA PRO A 285 -13.98 2.24 16.59
C PRO A 285 -12.67 2.92 17.02
N ILE A 286 -11.89 3.42 16.06
CA ILE A 286 -10.63 4.13 16.36
C ILE A 286 -10.90 5.46 17.07
N LEU A 287 -11.89 6.23 16.60
CA LEU A 287 -12.33 7.45 17.26
C LEU A 287 -12.71 7.21 18.72
N ASN A 288 -13.43 6.11 18.98
CA ASN A 288 -13.86 5.75 20.33
C ASN A 288 -12.64 5.52 21.24
N MET A 289 -11.60 4.82 20.75
CA MET A 289 -10.37 4.58 21.50
C MET A 289 -9.60 5.88 21.82
N PHE A 290 -9.56 6.84 20.89
CA PHE A 290 -8.99 8.17 21.18
C PHE A 290 -9.82 8.94 22.21
N LEU A 291 -11.14 8.94 22.08
CA LEU A 291 -12.04 9.62 23.02
C LEU A 291 -11.96 9.00 24.43
N ASP A 292 -11.79 7.68 24.52
CA ASP A 292 -11.55 6.97 25.79
C ASP A 292 -10.22 7.37 26.44
N ALA A 293 -9.22 7.74 25.64
CA ALA A 293 -7.95 8.30 26.10
C ALA A 293 -8.01 9.80 26.45
N GLY A 294 -9.20 10.41 26.48
CA GLY A 294 -9.39 11.80 26.92
C GLY A 294 -9.16 12.86 25.84
N PHE A 295 -9.14 12.47 24.56
CA PHE A 295 -9.07 13.44 23.47
C PHE A 295 -10.36 14.27 23.41
N ASN A 296 -10.21 15.57 23.16
CA ASN A 296 -11.35 16.49 23.11
C ASN A 296 -12.20 16.25 21.84
N PRO A 297 -13.49 15.89 21.94
CA PRO A 297 -14.38 15.71 20.78
C PRO A 297 -14.60 16.99 19.95
N ASP A 298 -14.26 18.16 20.50
CA ASP A 298 -14.28 19.46 19.82
C ASP A 298 -12.91 19.88 19.26
N ALA A 299 -11.94 18.95 19.17
CA ALA A 299 -10.65 19.26 18.61
C ALA A 299 -10.78 19.79 17.17
N GLN A 300 -9.93 20.76 16.85
CA GLN A 300 -9.90 21.42 15.56
C GLN A 300 -8.65 21.02 14.80
N ALA A 301 -8.83 20.52 13.59
CA ALA A 301 -7.74 20.26 12.67
C ALA A 301 -7.26 21.58 12.07
N LYS A 302 -6.02 21.98 12.41
CA LYS A 302 -5.28 22.92 11.56
C LYS A 302 -4.87 22.15 10.30
N LEU A 303 -5.72 22.21 9.27
CA LEU A 303 -5.40 21.64 7.96
C LEU A 303 -4.22 22.43 7.41
N GLY A 304 -3.01 21.88 7.56
CA GLY A 304 -1.80 22.44 6.96
C GLY A 304 -2.05 22.75 5.49
N SER A 305 -1.77 23.99 5.12
CA SER A 305 -2.02 24.63 3.83
C SER A 305 -1.78 23.75 2.59
N ARG A 306 -2.84 23.45 1.84
CA ARG A 306 -2.82 23.68 0.38
C ARG A 306 -3.18 25.14 0.03
N PHE A 307 -3.58 25.92 1.03
CA PHE A 307 -3.90 27.34 0.93
C PHE A 307 -3.10 28.05 2.02
N GLU A 308 -2.14 28.87 1.61
CA GLU A 308 -1.28 29.65 2.49
C GLU A 308 -2.11 30.55 3.42
N LEU A 309 -1.90 30.35 4.73
CA LEU A 309 -1.74 31.33 5.80
C LEU A 309 -2.66 32.58 5.83
N ASP A 310 -3.69 32.50 6.68
CA ASP A 310 -4.07 33.59 7.60
C ASP A 310 -3.88 33.09 9.05
N GLU A 311 -3.31 33.91 9.94
CA GLU A 311 -3.07 33.56 11.36
C GLU A 311 -4.38 33.32 12.16
N GLU A 312 -5.53 33.67 11.58
CA GLU A 312 -6.87 33.52 12.18
C GLU A 312 -7.61 32.23 11.76
N ASP A 313 -6.93 31.25 11.15
CA ASP A 313 -7.54 29.99 10.68
C ASP A 313 -8.01 29.11 11.86
N ARG A 314 -9.27 29.33 12.30
CA ARG A 314 -10.02 28.46 13.22
C ARG A 314 -10.25 27.08 12.59
N GLY A 315 -9.31 26.14 12.73
CA GLY A 315 -9.34 24.82 12.10
C GLY A 315 -10.70 24.07 12.07
N CYS A 316 -10.82 23.10 11.17
CA CYS A 316 -12.06 22.33 10.96
C CYS A 316 -12.37 21.41 12.16
N THR A 317 -13.62 21.36 12.65
CA THR A 317 -14.00 20.49 13.77
C THR A 317 -14.06 19.01 13.34
N LEU A 318 -13.87 18.09 14.28
CA LEU A 318 -14.00 16.64 14.04
C LEU A 318 -15.37 16.26 13.45
N LEU A 319 -16.43 16.92 13.91
CA LEU A 319 -17.79 16.69 13.42
C LEU A 319 -17.92 17.02 11.91
N CYS A 320 -17.29 18.11 11.47
CA CYS A 320 -17.22 18.47 10.06
C CYS A 320 -16.47 17.42 9.24
N LEU A 321 -15.32 16.94 9.74
CA LEU A 321 -14.48 15.97 9.06
C LEU A 321 -15.19 14.62 8.91
N ALA A 322 -15.79 14.12 10.00
CA ALA A 322 -16.54 12.86 10.00
C ALA A 322 -17.73 12.89 9.05
N ALA A 323 -18.47 13.99 9.02
CA ALA A 323 -19.64 14.12 8.18
C ALA A 323 -19.33 14.29 6.68
N GLN A 324 -18.07 14.57 6.30
CA GLN A 324 -17.60 14.60 4.92
C GLN A 324 -17.04 13.27 4.42
N ALA A 325 -16.99 12.24 5.26
CA ALA A 325 -16.52 10.93 4.83
C ALA A 325 -17.39 10.38 3.69
N LYS A 326 -16.75 9.68 2.75
CA LYS A 326 -17.42 9.16 1.53
C LYS A 326 -18.44 8.08 1.85
N ASP A 327 -18.15 7.27 2.85
CA ASP A 327 -19.04 6.21 3.32
C ASP A 327 -20.07 6.82 4.28
N ARG A 328 -21.36 6.73 3.90
CA ARG A 328 -22.46 7.33 4.65
C ARG A 328 -22.72 6.64 5.98
N ASP A 329 -22.57 5.32 6.04
CA ASP A 329 -22.86 4.55 7.25
C ASP A 329 -21.74 4.77 8.27
N ALA A 330 -20.48 4.77 7.79
CA ALA A 330 -19.33 5.15 8.61
C ALA A 330 -19.42 6.60 9.11
N ALA A 331 -19.77 7.54 8.22
CA ALA A 331 -19.97 8.94 8.58
C ALA A 331 -21.05 9.09 9.67
N GLN A 332 -22.19 8.40 9.52
CA GLN A 332 -23.27 8.43 10.49
C GLN A 332 -22.82 7.88 11.85
N ALA A 333 -22.11 6.76 11.87
CA ALA A 333 -21.58 6.16 13.09
C ALA A 333 -20.58 7.08 13.80
N ALA A 334 -19.66 7.68 13.06
CA ALA A 334 -18.66 8.61 13.61
C ALA A 334 -19.30 9.90 14.13
N VAL A 335 -20.28 10.47 13.41
CA VAL A 335 -21.04 11.65 13.85
C VAL A 335 -21.83 11.35 15.12
N ASN A 336 -22.57 10.24 15.16
CA ASN A 336 -23.32 9.85 16.35
C ASN A 336 -22.39 9.68 17.56
N LEU A 337 -21.26 8.99 17.38
CA LEU A 337 -20.26 8.81 18.43
C LEU A 337 -19.74 10.15 18.95
N LEU A 338 -19.36 11.08 18.07
CA LEU A 338 -18.87 12.40 18.48
C LEU A 338 -19.94 13.17 19.28
N LEU A 339 -21.19 13.13 18.85
CA LEU A 339 -22.32 13.77 19.56
C LEU A 339 -22.59 13.13 20.92
N GLU A 340 -22.54 11.80 21.01
CA GLU A 340 -22.66 11.07 22.27
C GLU A 340 -21.53 11.43 23.25
N ARG A 341 -20.33 11.69 22.73
CA ARG A 341 -19.18 12.17 23.51
C ARG A 341 -19.20 13.67 23.80
N GLY A 342 -20.25 14.39 23.40
CA GLY A 342 -20.46 15.80 23.73
C GLY A 342 -19.87 16.80 22.75
N ALA A 343 -19.59 16.40 21.50
CA ALA A 343 -19.17 17.32 20.46
C ALA A 343 -20.24 18.41 20.22
N ARG A 344 -19.80 19.67 20.14
CA ARG A 344 -20.68 20.81 19.90
C ARG A 344 -21.14 20.87 18.46
N LEU A 345 -22.46 20.81 18.28
CA LEU A 345 -23.13 20.89 16.98
C LEU A 345 -22.88 22.20 16.24
N ASP A 346 -22.79 23.32 16.97
CA ASP A 346 -22.80 24.67 16.41
C ASP A 346 -21.45 25.39 16.52
N GLN A 347 -20.36 24.66 16.78
CA GLN A 347 -19.04 25.27 16.87
C GLN A 347 -18.59 25.79 15.50
N PRO A 348 -18.33 27.10 15.34
CA PRO A 348 -17.98 27.66 14.04
C PRO A 348 -16.59 27.21 13.57
N VAL A 349 -16.46 26.92 12.28
CA VAL A 349 -15.18 26.64 11.58
C VAL A 349 -14.64 27.89 10.85
N SER A 350 -13.35 27.88 10.48
CA SER A 350 -12.59 29.02 9.95
C SER A 350 -13.17 29.66 8.72
N PHE A 351 -13.67 28.86 7.77
CA PHE A 351 -14.30 29.39 6.59
C PHE A 351 -15.63 30.05 6.99
N HIS A 352 -15.63 31.38 7.08
CA HIS A 352 -16.82 32.23 7.21
C HIS A 352 -17.72 31.97 8.45
N ASN A 353 -17.17 31.48 9.56
CA ASN A 353 -17.95 31.06 10.75
C ASN A 353 -19.02 29.99 10.42
N TYR A 354 -18.77 29.13 9.43
CA TYR A 354 -19.71 28.06 9.10
C TYR A 354 -19.88 27.10 10.28
N THR A 355 -21.11 26.68 10.56
CA THR A 355 -21.37 25.55 11.47
C THR A 355 -21.09 24.22 10.77
N PRO A 356 -20.89 23.11 11.50
CA PRO A 356 -20.77 21.78 10.91
C PRO A 356 -21.90 21.41 9.95
N LEU A 357 -23.13 21.80 10.27
CA LEU A 357 -24.27 21.64 9.37
C LEU A 357 -24.07 22.40 8.05
N LEU A 358 -23.60 23.65 8.12
CA LEU A 358 -23.37 24.46 6.93
C LEU A 358 -22.19 23.95 6.10
N PHE A 359 -21.14 23.46 6.75
CA PHE A 359 -19.96 22.90 6.10
C PHE A 359 -20.25 21.57 5.38
N THR A 360 -21.08 20.71 5.96
CA THR A 360 -21.52 19.44 5.33
C THR A 360 -22.48 19.66 4.17
N VAL A 361 -23.30 20.69 4.27
CA VAL A 361 -24.24 21.11 3.24
C VAL A 361 -23.52 21.81 2.08
N SER A 362 -22.53 22.66 2.36
CA SER A 362 -21.70 23.33 1.35
C SER A 362 -20.68 22.40 0.68
N GLY A 363 -20.38 21.22 1.26
CA GLY A 363 -19.57 20.18 0.63
C GLY A 363 -20.07 19.68 -0.74
N VAL A 364 -21.28 20.08 -1.15
CA VAL A 364 -21.82 19.86 -2.51
C VAL A 364 -21.74 21.10 -3.41
N ALA A 365 -21.59 22.29 -2.85
CA ALA A 365 -21.50 23.55 -3.58
C ALA A 365 -20.09 24.14 -3.41
N ARG A 366 -19.27 24.13 -4.47
CA ARG A 366 -17.99 24.85 -4.56
C ARG A 366 -18.11 26.38 -4.43
N ASN A 367 -19.27 26.89 -3.99
CA ASN A 367 -19.68 28.28 -4.10
C ASN A 367 -20.06 28.86 -2.74
N ILE A 368 -19.83 30.17 -2.61
CA ILE A 368 -20.12 30.99 -1.44
C ILE A 368 -21.60 30.82 -1.07
N VAL A 369 -21.85 30.30 0.14
CA VAL A 369 -23.19 30.18 0.70
C VAL A 369 -23.47 31.44 1.51
N ARG A 370 -24.58 32.12 1.22
CA ARG A 370 -25.05 33.30 1.98
C ARG A 370 -26.46 33.04 2.52
N ASP A 371 -26.82 33.75 3.59
CA ASP A 371 -28.17 33.75 4.18
C ASP A 371 -28.69 32.34 4.53
N THR A 372 -28.10 31.74 5.56
CA THR A 372 -28.45 30.41 6.05
C THR A 372 -29.42 30.49 7.22
N GLU A 373 -30.57 29.85 7.07
CA GLU A 373 -31.53 29.61 8.15
C GLU A 373 -31.51 28.12 8.52
N TYR A 374 -31.29 27.83 9.80
CA TYR A 374 -31.38 26.48 10.33
C TYR A 374 -32.50 26.38 11.36
N SER A 375 -33.21 25.25 11.34
CA SER A 375 -34.16 24.89 12.39
C SER A 375 -33.95 23.44 12.79
N ILE A 376 -33.74 23.23 14.08
CA ILE A 376 -33.69 21.92 14.70
C ILE A 376 -35.09 21.67 15.27
N LYS A 377 -35.73 20.58 14.85
CA LYS A 377 -37.05 20.20 15.32
C LYS A 377 -37.00 18.79 15.90
N LYS A 378 -37.24 18.66 17.20
CA LYS A 378 -37.46 17.36 17.84
C LYS A 378 -38.73 16.73 17.24
N ILE A 379 -38.60 15.55 16.65
CA ILE A 379 -39.67 14.91 15.86
C ILE A 379 -40.45 13.91 16.69
N ALA A 380 -39.76 13.09 17.50
CA ALA A 380 -40.36 12.07 18.34
C ALA A 380 -39.35 11.46 19.32
N LYS A 381 -39.86 10.82 20.38
CA LYS A 381 -39.16 9.73 21.06
C LYS A 381 -39.44 8.45 20.28
N SER A 382 -38.41 7.70 19.89
CA SER A 382 -38.62 6.34 19.36
C SER A 382 -39.20 5.44 20.45
N ASP A 383 -39.83 4.33 20.06
CA ASP A 383 -40.29 3.29 21.01
C ASP A 383 -39.13 2.70 21.84
N THR A 384 -37.88 2.90 21.42
CA THR A 384 -36.65 2.51 22.13
C THR A 384 -36.14 3.57 23.13
N GLY A 385 -36.79 4.75 23.20
CA GLY A 385 -36.42 5.84 24.11
C GLY A 385 -35.28 6.74 23.62
N GLU A 386 -34.94 6.67 22.32
CA GLU A 386 -34.00 7.58 21.65
C GLU A 386 -34.73 8.86 21.22
N GLU A 387 -34.06 10.00 21.31
CA GLU A 387 -34.63 11.28 20.90
C GLU A 387 -34.29 11.53 19.42
N GLN A 388 -35.32 11.65 18.57
CA GLN A 388 -35.16 11.92 17.15
C GLN A 388 -35.26 13.41 16.85
N TYR A 389 -34.27 13.93 16.14
CA TYR A 389 -34.18 15.32 15.71
C TYR A 389 -34.20 15.43 14.18
N GLU A 390 -34.97 16.39 13.67
CA GLU A 390 -34.91 16.84 12.28
C GLU A 390 -34.07 18.09 12.22
N LEU A 391 -33.02 18.06 11.42
CA LEU A 391 -32.31 19.27 11.04
C LEU A 391 -32.80 19.69 9.66
N LEU A 392 -33.42 20.86 9.60
CA LEU A 392 -33.77 21.53 8.35
C LEU A 392 -32.79 22.67 8.12
N CYS A 393 -32.03 22.59 7.02
CA CYS A 393 -31.12 23.64 6.59
C CYS A 393 -31.65 24.26 5.30
N ARG A 394 -31.87 25.58 5.30
CA ARG A 394 -32.15 26.38 4.12
C ARG A 394 -31.00 27.33 3.88
N PHE A 395 -30.55 27.42 2.64
CA PHE A 395 -29.39 28.23 2.30
C PHE A 395 -29.44 28.67 0.85
N ASN A 396 -29.00 29.91 0.60
CA ASN A 396 -28.85 30.43 -0.76
C ASN A 396 -27.46 30.12 -1.29
N VAL A 397 -27.40 29.39 -2.40
CA VAL A 397 -26.17 29.16 -3.16
C VAL A 397 -26.12 30.19 -4.29
N THR A 398 -25.10 31.03 -4.27
CA THR A 398 -24.81 31.95 -5.37
C THR A 398 -23.72 31.38 -6.27
N ASP A 399 -24.08 31.02 -7.51
CA ASP A 399 -23.14 30.59 -8.55
C ASP A 399 -23.10 31.62 -9.68
N ARG A 400 -21.94 32.24 -9.93
CA ARG A 400 -21.71 33.20 -11.04
C ARG A 400 -22.83 34.25 -11.22
N GLY A 401 -23.33 34.79 -10.11
CA GLY A 401 -24.39 35.82 -10.09
C GLY A 401 -25.84 35.31 -10.11
N ARG A 402 -26.08 33.99 -10.05
CA ARG A 402 -27.41 33.39 -9.88
C ARG A 402 -27.58 32.82 -8.47
N SER A 403 -28.60 33.27 -7.75
CA SER A 403 -28.95 32.81 -6.41
C SER A 403 -29.98 31.67 -6.49
N SER A 404 -29.68 30.54 -5.85
CA SER A 404 -30.57 29.36 -5.78
C SER A 404 -30.82 28.97 -4.33
N LEU A 405 -32.08 28.91 -3.90
CA LEU A 405 -32.44 28.44 -2.57
C LEU A 405 -32.43 26.91 -2.54
N LEU A 406 -31.54 26.33 -1.74
CA LEU A 406 -31.48 24.89 -1.51
C LEU A 406 -31.97 24.57 -0.10
N GLN A 407 -32.74 23.48 0.02
CA GLN A 407 -33.23 22.95 1.28
C GLN A 407 -32.77 21.51 1.45
N ARG A 408 -32.09 21.21 2.56
CA ARG A 408 -31.69 19.86 2.95
C ARG A 408 -32.26 19.49 4.31
N LYS A 409 -32.59 18.21 4.44
CA LYS A 409 -33.27 17.64 5.60
C LYS A 409 -32.50 16.43 6.08
N PHE A 410 -32.04 16.46 7.33
CA PHE A 410 -31.33 15.37 7.98
C PHE A 410 -32.14 14.87 9.18
N ARG A 411 -32.07 13.57 9.46
CA ARG A 411 -32.62 12.97 10.68
C ARG A 411 -31.47 12.42 11.50
N VAL A 412 -31.43 12.79 12.78
CA VAL A 412 -30.41 12.35 13.74
C VAL A 412 -31.14 11.69 14.91
N CYS A 413 -30.70 10.51 15.32
CA CYS A 413 -31.16 9.83 16.54
C CYS A 413 -30.10 10.01 17.62
N LEU A 414 -30.45 10.63 18.74
CA LEU A 414 -29.56 10.81 19.88
C LEU A 414 -29.96 9.82 21.00
N GLY A 415 -28.99 9.05 21.47
CA GLY A 415 -29.14 8.17 22.64
C GLY A 415 -29.33 8.95 23.94
N ARG A 416 -29.76 8.26 25.01
CA ARG A 416 -30.03 8.84 26.34
C ARG A 416 -28.77 9.51 26.91
N GLY A 417 -28.68 10.83 26.82
CA GLY A 417 -27.56 11.60 27.37
C GLY A 417 -27.42 13.02 26.83
N PHE A 418 -28.09 13.36 25.72
CA PHE A 418 -28.05 14.71 25.18
C PHE A 418 -28.82 15.69 26.09
N VAL A 419 -28.09 16.60 26.73
CA VAL A 419 -28.69 17.73 27.45
C VAL A 419 -28.49 18.96 26.56
N GLU A 420 -29.60 19.53 26.07
CA GLU A 420 -29.62 20.87 25.47
C GLU A 420 -28.95 21.85 26.45
N LYS A 421 -27.86 22.49 26.02
CA LYS A 421 -27.30 23.66 26.69
C LYS A 421 -27.20 24.82 25.72
#